data_AF-R5MNH5-F1
#
_entry.id   AF-R5MNH5-F1
#
_cell.length_a   1.000
_cell.length_b   1.000
_cell.length_c   1.000
_cell.angle_alpha   90.00
_cell.angle_beta   90.00
_cell.angle_gamma   90.00
#
_symmetry.space_group_name_H-M   'P 1'
#
loop_
_entity.id
_entity.type
_entity.pdbx_description
1 polymer ?
#
loop_
_entity_poly.entity_id
_entity_poly.type
_entity_poly.pdbx_seq_one_letter_code
_entity_poly.pdbx_strand_id
1 'polypeptide(L)'
;MTLWVEKQENSIFAINISIIYMDKTTTELVLIRISGLDRPGLTASITEILSGYDVDIMDIGQADIHSTLSLGILFKCCEKDSGNIMKDLLFKASELGINIRFYPISREEYEEWVNMQGKNRYILTLLGRKLTAQQIAGATKILAEQGLNIDAIRRLTGRVPLDERKAKVRACIEFSVRGTPHDIDELQRDLMRLSSTLEMDFSFQKDTMYRRMRRLICFDMDSTLIETEVIDELAKRAGVGKQVQEITERAMRGEIDFRESFKERVALLKGLDESVMKDIAEHLPITEGVERLMYVLKRYGYKIAILSGGFTYFGNYLKERFGIDYVYANNLEIVDGKLTGRYVGDIVDGKRKAELLQLIAQVENVDIAQTIAVGDGANDLPMLSVAGLGIAFHAKPKVKANAKQSINTIGLDGVLYFLGFKDSYLDERGNS
;
A
#
# COMPACT_ATOMS: atom_id res chain seq x y z
N MET A 1 55.20 37.93 68.24
CA MET A 1 55.93 36.65 68.35
C MET A 1 54.86 35.55 68.26
N THR A 2 54.12 35.44 67.16
CA THR A 2 54.51 35.05 65.79
C THR A 2 55.10 33.66 65.75
N LEU A 3 54.46 32.80 64.94
CA LEU A 3 54.76 31.42 64.56
C LEU A 3 53.91 30.37 65.29
N TRP A 4 53.33 29.47 64.46
CA TRP A 4 52.57 28.25 64.77
C TRP A 4 51.03 28.27 64.66
N VAL A 5 50.47 28.77 63.54
CA VAL A 5 49.23 28.21 62.96
C VAL A 5 49.24 28.41 61.44
N GLU A 6 50.10 27.69 60.70
CA GLU A 6 50.05 27.73 59.23
C GLU A 6 50.71 26.49 58.62
N LYS A 7 50.17 25.30 58.89
CA LYS A 7 50.56 24.07 58.18
C LYS A 7 49.58 22.90 58.38
N GLN A 8 48.28 23.14 58.21
CA GLN A 8 47.33 22.02 58.17
C GLN A 8 46.07 22.22 57.31
N GLU A 9 46.03 23.21 56.42
CA GLU A 9 44.91 23.39 55.48
C GLU A 9 45.26 23.14 54.00
N ASN A 10 46.54 22.99 53.64
CA ASN A 10 46.96 22.78 52.25
C ASN A 10 47.02 21.32 51.78
N SER A 11 46.66 20.33 52.60
CA SER A 11 46.60 18.92 52.17
C SER A 11 45.19 18.45 51.81
N ILE A 12 44.13 19.16 52.20
CA ILE A 12 42.74 18.77 51.89
C ILE A 12 42.27 19.41 50.57
N PHE A 13 42.76 20.61 50.24
CA PHE A 13 42.44 21.27 48.96
C PHE A 13 43.17 20.68 47.74
N ALA A 14 44.34 20.05 47.92
CA ALA A 14 45.07 19.37 46.85
C ALA A 14 44.48 17.99 46.51
N ILE A 15 43.86 17.31 47.48
CA ILE A 15 43.23 15.99 47.26
C ILE A 15 41.86 16.15 46.59
N ASN A 16 41.14 17.25 46.82
CA ASN A 16 39.86 17.51 46.16
C ASN A 16 39.96 18.08 44.74
N ILE A 17 41.10 18.60 44.30
CA ILE A 17 41.29 19.01 42.90
C ILE A 17 41.74 17.83 42.00
N SER A 18 42.36 16.80 42.58
CA SER A 18 42.68 15.55 41.86
C SER A 18 41.48 14.59 41.73
N ILE A 19 40.48 14.68 42.60
CA ILE A 19 39.25 13.87 42.52
C ILE A 19 38.22 14.46 41.53
N ILE A 20 38.28 15.76 41.24
CA ILE A 20 37.42 16.40 40.23
C ILE A 20 37.99 16.25 38.81
N TYR A 21 39.20 15.70 38.67
CA TYR A 21 39.88 15.43 37.41
C TYR A 21 40.13 13.93 37.15
N MET A 22 39.26 13.06 37.65
CA MET A 22 39.22 11.65 37.25
C MET A 22 37.82 11.26 36.76
N ASP A 23 37.82 10.63 35.58
CA ASP A 23 36.67 10.10 34.83
C ASP A 23 35.75 11.13 34.15
N LYS A 24 36.32 11.91 33.21
CA LYS A 24 35.64 11.99 31.91
C LYS A 24 35.83 10.61 31.27
N THR A 25 34.98 9.64 31.60
CA THR A 25 34.92 8.39 30.83
C THR A 25 34.63 8.77 29.39
N THR A 26 35.64 8.75 28.53
CA THR A 26 35.44 8.90 27.10
C THR A 26 34.54 7.76 26.67
N THR A 27 33.39 8.10 26.11
CA THR A 27 32.44 7.10 25.59
C THR A 27 32.72 6.89 24.11
N GLU A 28 32.75 5.64 23.69
CA GLU A 28 32.86 5.25 22.29
C GLU A 28 31.52 4.75 21.77
N LEU A 29 31.19 5.09 20.52
CA LEU A 29 30.08 4.52 19.77
C LEU A 29 30.62 3.49 18.80
N VAL A 30 30.08 2.27 18.85
CA VAL A 30 30.52 1.16 18.00
C VAL A 30 29.32 0.52 17.35
N LEU A 31 29.32 0.46 16.02
CA LEU A 31 28.39 -0.35 15.24
C LEU A 31 29.04 -1.71 14.97
N ILE A 32 28.45 -2.77 15.53
CA ILE A 32 28.78 -4.14 15.13
C ILE A 32 27.85 -4.58 14.01
N ARG A 33 28.44 -5.19 12.97
CA ARG A 33 27.72 -5.83 11.88
C ARG A 33 28.07 -7.31 11.85
N ILE A 34 27.06 -8.13 12.08
CA ILE A 34 27.14 -9.57 12.12
C ILE A 34 26.47 -10.13 10.88
N SER A 35 27.13 -11.05 10.19
CA SER A 35 26.59 -11.74 9.03
C SER A 35 26.98 -13.21 9.01
N GLY A 36 26.04 -14.10 8.71
CA GLY A 36 26.30 -15.54 8.64
C GLY A 36 25.04 -16.37 8.51
N LEU A 37 25.16 -17.69 8.66
CA LEU A 37 24.01 -18.59 8.68
C LEU A 37 23.16 -18.33 9.94
N ASP A 38 21.86 -18.10 9.76
CA ASP A 38 20.94 -17.88 10.87
C ASP A 38 20.79 -19.14 11.74
N ARG A 39 20.75 -18.94 13.06
CA ARG A 39 20.60 -19.99 14.07
C ARG A 39 19.84 -19.46 15.28
N PRO A 40 18.95 -20.28 15.89
CA PRO A 40 18.32 -19.92 17.15
C PRO A 40 19.35 -19.56 18.22
N GLY A 41 19.10 -18.48 18.97
CA GLY A 41 19.94 -18.05 20.08
C GLY A 41 21.18 -17.23 19.69
N LEU A 42 21.40 -16.92 18.40
CA LEU A 42 22.53 -16.08 17.98
C LEU A 42 22.44 -14.67 18.59
N THR A 43 21.31 -13.99 18.45
CA THR A 43 21.10 -12.65 19.03
C THR A 43 21.23 -12.67 20.55
N ALA A 44 20.72 -13.73 21.20
CA ALA A 44 20.87 -13.94 22.64
C ALA A 44 22.34 -14.08 23.04
N SER A 45 23.12 -14.92 22.35
CA SER A 45 24.54 -15.15 22.64
C SER A 45 25.38 -13.88 22.53
N ILE A 46 25.07 -13.03 21.55
CA ILE A 46 25.78 -11.75 21.33
C ILE A 46 25.39 -10.72 22.38
N THR A 47 24.09 -10.59 22.67
CA THR A 47 23.60 -9.62 23.65
C THR A 47 23.94 -10.02 25.09
N GLU A 48 24.09 -11.32 25.38
CA GLU A 48 24.58 -11.82 26.66
C GLU A 48 26.02 -11.34 26.94
N ILE A 49 26.91 -11.41 25.94
CA ILE A 49 28.27 -10.86 26.08
C ILE A 49 28.23 -9.37 26.36
N LEU A 50 27.44 -8.62 25.57
CA LEU A 50 27.27 -7.17 25.77
C LEU A 50 26.73 -6.85 27.17
N SER A 51 25.82 -7.66 27.71
CA SER A 51 25.24 -7.45 29.05
C SER A 51 26.23 -7.64 30.20
N GLY A 52 27.39 -8.28 29.95
CA GLY A 52 28.49 -8.37 30.92
C GLY A 52 29.25 -7.06 31.11
N TYR A 53 28.95 -6.03 30.32
CA TYR A 53 29.60 -4.73 30.31
C TYR A 53 28.57 -3.60 30.50
N ASP A 54 29.04 -2.42 30.89
CA ASP A 54 28.22 -1.20 30.97
C ASP A 54 28.06 -0.58 29.57
N VAL A 55 27.05 -1.08 28.83
CA VAL A 55 26.77 -0.67 27.44
C VAL A 55 25.34 -0.22 27.26
N ASP A 56 25.16 0.90 26.55
CA ASP A 56 23.85 1.38 26.10
C ASP A 56 23.62 0.97 24.65
N ILE A 57 22.55 0.23 24.36
CA ILE A 57 22.15 -0.06 22.97
C ILE A 57 21.45 1.18 22.40
N MET A 58 22.05 1.78 21.37
CA MET A 58 21.57 3.00 20.72
C MET A 58 20.63 2.70 19.55
N ASP A 59 20.90 1.62 18.81
CA ASP A 59 20.04 1.11 17.73
C ASP A 59 20.30 -0.39 17.52
N ILE A 60 19.29 -1.11 17.06
CA ILE A 60 19.41 -2.54 16.73
C ILE A 60 18.49 -2.88 15.56
N GLY A 61 19.05 -3.55 14.57
CA GLY A 61 18.34 -3.99 13.38
C GLY A 61 18.76 -5.39 12.97
N GLN A 62 17.78 -6.23 12.65
CA GLN A 62 18.02 -7.58 12.17
C GLN A 62 17.20 -7.86 10.91
N ALA A 63 17.83 -8.51 9.95
CA ALA A 63 17.16 -9.11 8.80
C ALA A 63 17.69 -10.52 8.58
N ASP A 64 16.79 -11.46 8.30
CA ASP A 64 17.15 -12.79 7.78
C ASP A 64 16.61 -12.91 6.35
N ILE A 65 17.50 -13.23 5.42
CA ILE A 65 17.18 -13.46 4.02
C ILE A 65 17.73 -14.83 3.64
N HIS A 66 16.83 -15.79 3.37
CA HIS A 66 17.18 -17.16 2.99
C HIS A 66 18.17 -17.84 3.96
N SER A 67 17.91 -17.72 5.26
CA SER A 67 18.76 -18.26 6.34
C SER A 67 20.13 -17.60 6.43
N THR A 68 20.29 -16.41 5.82
CA THR A 68 21.46 -15.56 6.02
C THR A 68 21.05 -14.38 6.89
N LEU A 69 21.55 -14.40 8.13
CA LEU A 69 21.38 -13.33 9.08
C LEU A 69 22.26 -12.13 8.71
N SER A 70 21.68 -10.95 8.82
CA SER A 70 22.38 -9.67 8.96
C SER A 70 21.87 -8.96 10.21
N LEU A 71 22.72 -8.82 11.23
CA LEU A 71 22.40 -8.19 12.51
C LEU A 71 23.33 -7.00 12.73
N GLY A 72 22.76 -5.81 12.87
CA GLY A 72 23.45 -4.59 13.26
C GLY A 72 23.09 -4.20 14.68
N ILE A 73 24.08 -3.96 15.52
CA ILE A 73 23.88 -3.39 16.86
C ILE A 73 24.79 -2.18 17.00
N LEU A 74 24.21 -1.00 17.18
CA LEU A 74 24.93 0.22 17.55
C LEU A 74 24.85 0.35 19.07
N PHE A 75 26.00 0.38 19.73
CA PHE A 75 26.05 0.57 21.17
C PHE A 75 27.06 1.63 21.56
N LYS A 76 26.85 2.20 22.75
CA LYS A 76 27.74 3.15 23.40
C LYS A 76 28.35 2.47 24.62
N CYS A 77 29.66 2.59 24.80
CA CYS A 77 30.40 1.99 25.90
C CYS A 77 31.52 2.91 26.40
N CYS A 78 32.12 2.59 27.54
CA CYS A 78 33.34 3.26 27.97
C CYS A 78 34.53 2.81 27.12
N GLU A 79 35.42 3.73 26.75
CA GLU A 79 36.64 3.47 25.96
C GLU A 79 37.52 2.36 26.57
N LYS A 80 37.56 2.26 27.91
CA LYS A 80 38.31 1.22 28.63
C LYS A 80 37.79 -0.20 28.39
N ASP A 81 36.51 -0.36 28.06
CA ASP A 81 35.84 -1.66 27.92
C ASP A 81 35.70 -2.09 26.46
N SER A 82 35.80 -1.15 25.50
CA SER A 82 35.54 -1.40 24.09
C SER A 82 36.42 -2.52 23.51
N GLY A 83 37.72 -2.51 23.81
CA GLY A 83 38.65 -3.56 23.37
C GLY A 83 38.30 -4.96 23.89
N ASN A 84 37.85 -5.06 25.15
CA ASN A 84 37.44 -6.33 25.75
C ASN A 84 36.13 -6.84 25.14
N ILE A 85 35.16 -5.95 24.95
CA ILE A 85 33.90 -6.24 24.26
C ILE A 85 34.17 -6.78 22.85
N MET A 86 35.03 -6.11 22.07
CA MET A 86 35.36 -6.53 20.71
C MET A 86 36.01 -7.92 20.69
N LYS A 87 36.95 -8.17 21.60
CA LYS A 87 37.63 -9.45 21.75
C LYS A 87 36.64 -10.58 22.05
N ASP A 88 35.78 -10.42 23.04
CA ASP A 88 34.83 -11.47 23.45
C ASP A 88 33.81 -11.77 22.34
N LEU A 89 33.33 -10.72 21.67
CA LEU A 89 32.45 -10.85 20.52
C LEU A 89 33.14 -11.57 19.34
N LEU A 90 34.43 -11.32 19.09
CA LEU A 90 35.20 -12.03 18.07
C LEU A 90 35.34 -13.52 18.39
N PHE A 91 35.64 -13.88 19.64
CA PHE A 91 35.70 -15.28 20.07
C PHE A 91 34.35 -15.97 19.86
N LYS A 92 33.26 -15.33 20.27
CA LYS A 92 31.93 -15.90 20.09
C LYS A 92 31.51 -15.99 18.63
N ALA A 93 31.86 -15.00 17.82
CA ALA A 93 31.61 -15.04 16.39
C ALA A 93 32.31 -16.23 15.72
N SER A 94 33.58 -16.48 16.09
CA SER A 94 34.32 -17.65 15.61
C SER A 94 33.70 -18.97 16.07
N GLU A 95 33.26 -19.06 17.32
CA GLU A 95 32.57 -20.25 17.86
C GLU A 95 31.26 -20.54 17.10
N LEU A 96 30.50 -19.50 16.80
CA LEU A 96 29.23 -19.60 16.09
C LEU A 96 29.38 -19.75 14.56
N GLY A 97 30.59 -19.55 14.02
CA GLY A 97 30.85 -19.60 12.59
C GLY A 97 30.24 -18.43 11.81
N ILE A 98 30.17 -17.25 12.43
CA ILE A 98 29.62 -16.02 11.86
C ILE A 98 30.72 -14.98 11.68
N ASN A 99 30.51 -14.06 10.73
CA ASN A 99 31.42 -12.94 10.53
C ASN A 99 30.92 -11.76 11.35
N ILE A 100 31.82 -11.10 12.07
CA ILE A 100 31.55 -9.84 12.76
C ILE A 100 32.53 -8.78 12.28
N ARG A 101 32.04 -7.55 12.12
CA ARG A 101 32.83 -6.36 11.81
C ARG A 101 32.48 -5.24 12.77
N PHE A 102 33.48 -4.49 13.18
CA PHE A 102 33.36 -3.37 14.09
C PHE A 102 33.60 -2.08 13.33
N TYR A 103 32.72 -1.11 13.53
CA TYR A 103 32.82 0.22 12.94
C TYR A 103 32.70 1.24 14.08
N PRO A 104 33.81 1.85 14.52
CA PRO A 104 33.72 2.99 15.42
C PRO A 104 33.00 4.12 14.68
N ILE A 105 32.03 4.75 15.34
CA ILE A 105 31.22 5.82 14.78
C ILE A 105 31.62 7.12 15.48
N SER A 106 32.01 8.13 14.71
CA SER A 106 32.30 9.44 15.30
C SER A 106 31.02 10.09 15.81
N ARG A 107 31.14 11.04 16.73
CA ARG A 107 29.98 11.79 17.22
C ARG A 107 29.29 12.55 16.08
N GLU A 108 30.07 13.12 15.16
CA GLU A 108 29.57 13.85 13.99
C GLU A 108 28.78 12.91 13.06
N GLU A 109 29.31 11.72 12.76
CA GLU A 109 28.63 10.70 11.94
C GLU A 109 27.31 10.25 12.57
N TYR A 110 27.29 10.08 13.89
CA TYR A 110 26.08 9.73 14.62
C TYR A 110 25.05 10.86 14.57
N GLU A 111 25.46 12.11 14.83
CA GLU A 111 24.59 13.28 14.78
C GLU A 111 24.03 13.50 13.35
N GLU A 112 24.83 13.31 12.30
CA GLU A 112 24.35 13.31 10.91
C GLU A 112 23.32 12.22 10.67
N TRP A 113 23.57 10.98 11.09
CA TRP A 113 22.64 9.87 10.93
C TRP A 113 21.31 10.11 11.68
N VAL A 114 21.37 10.65 12.90
CA VAL A 114 20.17 11.06 13.66
C VAL A 114 19.41 12.16 12.91
N ASN A 115 20.11 13.16 12.35
CA ASN A 115 19.49 14.23 11.57
C ASN A 115 18.91 13.75 10.22
N MET A 116 19.38 12.61 9.69
CA MET A 116 18.79 11.94 8.53
C MET A 116 17.50 11.18 8.86
N GLN A 117 17.10 11.05 10.14
CA GLN A 117 15.77 10.58 10.54
C GLN A 117 14.72 11.61 10.09
N GLY A 118 14.24 11.47 8.85
CA GLY A 118 13.25 12.39 8.28
C GLY A 118 13.16 12.41 6.77
N LYS A 119 14.05 11.72 6.04
CA LYS A 119 13.87 11.57 4.58
C LYS A 119 12.52 10.94 4.27
N ASN A 120 11.84 11.47 3.27
CA ASN A 120 10.56 10.93 2.83
C ASN A 120 10.72 9.44 2.51
N ARG A 121 9.73 8.66 2.93
CA ARG A 121 9.64 7.24 2.63
C ARG A 121 8.49 7.01 1.67
N TYR A 122 8.73 6.16 0.70
CA TYR A 122 7.72 5.73 -0.25
C TYR A 122 7.75 4.22 -0.36
N ILE A 123 6.64 3.67 -0.83
CA ILE A 123 6.48 2.28 -1.19
C ILE A 123 6.21 2.22 -2.69
N LEU A 124 7.04 1.46 -3.40
CA LEU A 124 6.73 1.01 -4.74
C LEU A 124 6.29 -0.46 -4.67
N THR A 125 5.06 -0.75 -5.04
CA THR A 125 4.56 -2.12 -5.21
C THR A 125 4.56 -2.45 -6.69
N LEU A 126 5.18 -3.56 -7.08
CA LEU A 126 5.07 -4.13 -8.43
C LEU A 126 4.22 -5.39 -8.37
N LEU A 127 3.35 -5.54 -9.36
CA LEU A 127 2.30 -6.56 -9.35
C LEU A 127 2.06 -7.06 -10.77
N GLY A 128 1.89 -8.37 -10.91
CA GLY A 128 1.52 -8.98 -12.20
C GLY A 128 1.27 -10.47 -12.04
N ARG A 129 0.96 -11.16 -13.14
CA ARG A 129 0.88 -12.63 -13.16
C ARG A 129 2.25 -13.28 -12.94
N LYS A 130 3.30 -12.61 -13.40
CA LYS A 130 4.71 -12.96 -13.16
C LYS A 130 5.51 -11.67 -13.05
N LEU A 131 6.63 -11.72 -12.35
CA LEU A 131 7.58 -10.62 -12.28
C LEU A 131 8.91 -11.05 -12.88
N THR A 132 9.32 -10.38 -13.96
CA THR A 132 10.56 -10.65 -14.69
C THR A 132 11.70 -9.76 -14.20
N ALA A 133 12.94 -10.16 -14.47
CA ALA A 133 14.11 -9.34 -14.16
C ALA A 133 14.08 -7.99 -14.90
N GLN A 134 13.55 -7.96 -16.14
CA GLN A 134 13.42 -6.73 -16.93
C GLN A 134 12.46 -5.73 -16.28
N GLN A 135 11.32 -6.21 -15.76
CA GLN A 135 10.35 -5.41 -15.03
C GLN A 135 10.97 -4.79 -13.78
N ILE A 136 11.66 -5.61 -12.98
CA ILE A 136 12.34 -5.17 -11.75
C ILE A 136 13.43 -4.14 -12.10
N ALA A 137 14.31 -4.45 -13.04
CA ALA A 137 15.41 -3.59 -13.44
C ALA A 137 14.92 -2.22 -13.93
N GLY A 138 13.86 -2.19 -14.74
CA GLY A 138 13.25 -0.94 -15.22
C GLY A 138 12.73 -0.08 -14.06
N ALA A 139 11.99 -0.69 -13.13
CA ALA A 139 11.45 0.03 -11.98
C ALA A 139 12.55 0.55 -11.05
N THR A 140 13.56 -0.26 -10.75
CA THR A 140 14.68 0.16 -9.89
C THR A 140 15.56 1.21 -10.53
N LYS A 141 15.70 1.19 -11.87
CA LYS A 141 16.43 2.22 -12.62
C LYS A 141 15.74 3.58 -12.52
N ILE A 142 14.42 3.61 -12.75
CA ILE A 142 13.61 4.82 -12.62
C ILE A 142 13.72 5.41 -11.20
N LEU A 143 13.68 4.58 -10.16
CA LEU A 143 13.87 5.03 -8.77
C LEU A 143 15.27 5.65 -8.56
N ALA A 144 16.32 5.01 -9.09
CA ALA A 144 17.69 5.48 -8.95
C ALA A 144 17.94 6.81 -9.70
N GLU A 145 17.38 6.98 -10.90
CA GLU A 145 17.46 8.23 -11.68
C GLU A 145 16.80 9.41 -10.95
N GLN A 146 15.80 9.13 -10.11
CA GLN A 146 15.13 10.10 -9.24
C GLN A 146 15.81 10.28 -7.87
N GLY A 147 16.99 9.69 -7.66
CA GLY A 147 17.78 9.83 -6.42
C GLY A 147 17.21 9.06 -5.22
N LEU A 148 16.35 8.06 -5.44
CA LEU A 148 15.76 7.25 -4.38
C LEU A 148 16.63 6.02 -4.09
N ASN A 149 16.84 5.74 -2.80
CA ASN A 149 17.49 4.51 -2.34
C ASN A 149 16.45 3.45 -1.97
N ILE A 150 16.73 2.18 -2.27
CA ILE A 150 15.90 1.05 -1.84
C ILE A 150 16.43 0.54 -0.50
N ASP A 151 15.62 0.68 0.55
CA ASP A 151 15.96 0.23 1.90
C ASP A 151 15.61 -1.25 2.12
N ALA A 152 14.52 -1.72 1.52
CA ALA A 152 14.09 -3.11 1.65
C ALA A 152 13.26 -3.55 0.44
N ILE A 153 13.34 -4.84 0.11
CA ILE A 153 12.49 -5.49 -0.89
C ILE A 153 11.81 -6.67 -0.22
N ARG A 154 10.49 -6.77 -0.33
CA ARG A 154 9.69 -7.83 0.27
C ARG A 154 8.75 -8.43 -0.75
N ARG A 155 8.58 -9.75 -0.71
CA ARG A 155 7.51 -10.41 -1.47
C ARG A 155 6.22 -10.36 -0.67
N LEU A 156 5.14 -9.88 -1.28
CA LEU A 156 3.80 -9.85 -0.67
C LEU A 156 2.99 -11.11 -0.98
N THR A 157 3.27 -11.77 -2.11
CA THR A 157 2.58 -13.02 -2.46
C THR A 157 3.28 -14.27 -1.93
N GLY A 158 2.58 -15.40 -1.94
CA GLY A 158 3.15 -16.72 -1.68
C GLY A 158 4.35 -17.07 -2.58
N ARG A 159 5.04 -18.17 -2.26
CA ARG A 159 6.13 -18.68 -3.09
C ARG A 159 5.56 -19.17 -4.43
N VAL A 160 6.26 -18.86 -5.51
CA VAL A 160 5.87 -19.29 -6.86
C VAL A 160 6.17 -20.78 -7.01
N PRO A 161 5.16 -21.64 -7.29
CA PRO A 161 5.39 -23.05 -7.58
C PRO A 161 6.11 -23.20 -8.92
N LEU A 162 6.97 -24.23 -9.03
CA LEU A 162 7.67 -24.55 -10.28
C LEU A 162 6.74 -25.10 -11.38
N ASP A 163 5.56 -25.59 -10.99
CA ASP A 163 4.54 -26.09 -11.91
C ASP A 163 3.69 -24.92 -12.44
N GLU A 164 3.94 -24.53 -13.69
CA GLU A 164 3.24 -23.44 -14.37
C GLU A 164 1.71 -23.65 -14.45
N ARG A 165 1.22 -24.90 -14.40
CA ARG A 165 -0.22 -25.19 -14.43
C ARG A 165 -0.90 -24.88 -13.09
N LYS A 166 -0.12 -24.92 -12.00
CA LYS A 166 -0.53 -24.41 -10.67
C LYS A 166 -0.31 -22.90 -10.55
N ALA A 167 0.39 -22.29 -11.51
CA ALA A 167 0.82 -20.91 -11.45
C ALA A 167 -0.23 -19.88 -11.89
N LYS A 168 -1.50 -20.05 -11.46
CA LYS A 168 -2.48 -18.94 -11.45
C LYS A 168 -2.10 -17.84 -10.44
N VAL A 169 -0.82 -17.70 -10.12
CA VAL A 169 -0.38 -16.95 -8.93
C VAL A 169 -0.15 -15.50 -9.29
N ARG A 170 -0.68 -14.65 -8.43
CA ARG A 170 -0.33 -13.24 -8.33
C ARG A 170 1.15 -13.17 -7.90
N ALA A 171 1.97 -12.40 -8.61
CA ALA A 171 3.35 -12.14 -8.24
C ALA A 171 3.46 -10.69 -7.81
N CYS A 172 3.77 -10.47 -6.52
CA CYS A 172 3.85 -9.13 -5.96
C CYS A 172 5.10 -8.95 -5.11
N ILE A 173 5.82 -7.87 -5.37
CA ILE A 173 6.94 -7.39 -4.55
C ILE A 173 6.74 -5.93 -4.18
N GLU A 174 7.20 -5.58 -2.99
CA GLU A 174 7.14 -4.26 -2.40
C GLU A 174 8.57 -3.77 -2.15
N PHE A 175 8.87 -2.56 -2.61
CA PHE A 175 10.11 -1.85 -2.35
C PHE A 175 9.83 -0.73 -1.35
N SER A 176 10.50 -0.77 -0.20
CA SER A 176 10.58 0.37 0.71
C SER A 176 11.70 1.28 0.22
N VAL A 177 11.36 2.51 -0.16
CA VAL A 177 12.33 3.45 -0.74
C VAL A 177 12.42 4.73 0.09
N ARG A 178 13.62 5.29 0.17
CA ARG A 178 13.93 6.49 0.95
C ARG A 178 14.60 7.54 0.07
N GLY A 179 14.18 8.79 0.24
CA GLY A 179 14.70 9.94 -0.51
C GLY A 179 13.57 10.89 -0.89
N THR A 180 13.90 11.95 -1.62
CA THR A 180 12.91 12.87 -2.18
C THR A 180 13.10 12.87 -3.70
N PRO A 181 12.10 12.44 -4.49
CA PRO A 181 12.20 12.49 -5.95
C PRO A 181 12.49 13.90 -6.45
N HIS A 182 13.28 14.04 -7.51
CA HIS A 182 13.52 15.34 -8.14
C HIS A 182 12.25 15.88 -8.80
N ASP A 183 11.53 15.02 -9.53
CA ASP A 183 10.23 15.30 -10.13
C ASP A 183 9.31 14.07 -9.93
N ILE A 184 8.32 14.21 -9.06
CA ILE A 184 7.37 13.13 -8.76
C ILE A 184 6.43 12.83 -9.92
N ASP A 185 6.09 13.83 -10.74
CA ASP A 185 5.20 13.65 -11.89
C ASP A 185 5.94 12.96 -13.03
N GLU A 186 7.23 13.26 -13.23
CA GLU A 186 8.10 12.52 -14.15
C GLU A 186 8.28 11.07 -13.73
N LEU A 187 8.65 10.83 -12.46
CA LEU A 187 8.74 9.49 -11.86
C LEU A 187 7.47 8.68 -12.14
N GLN A 188 6.32 9.29 -11.89
CA GLN A 188 5.02 8.68 -12.08
C GLN A 188 4.74 8.35 -13.56
N ARG A 189 5.03 9.28 -14.48
CA ARG A 189 4.89 9.06 -15.93
C ARG A 189 5.76 7.91 -16.44
N ASP A 190 7.01 7.83 -15.98
CA ASP A 190 7.93 6.77 -16.42
C ASP A 190 7.52 5.40 -15.87
N LEU A 191 7.05 5.32 -14.64
CA LEU A 191 6.46 4.10 -14.10
C LEU A 191 5.21 3.66 -14.87
N MET A 192 4.33 4.61 -15.25
CA MET A 192 3.16 4.31 -16.11
C MET A 192 3.56 3.78 -17.49
N ARG A 193 4.60 4.39 -18.10
CA ARG A 193 5.15 3.92 -19.39
C ARG A 193 5.69 2.50 -19.24
N LEU A 194 6.49 2.25 -18.21
CA LEU A 194 7.06 0.93 -17.93
C LEU A 194 5.97 -0.13 -17.70
N SER A 195 4.95 0.21 -16.90
CA SER A 195 3.77 -0.62 -16.63
C SER A 195 3.05 -1.04 -17.91
N SER A 196 2.84 -0.09 -18.82
CA SER A 196 2.17 -0.35 -20.10
C SER A 196 3.04 -1.17 -21.06
N THR A 197 4.35 -0.88 -21.14
CA THR A 197 5.27 -1.57 -22.05
C THR A 197 5.58 -2.99 -21.62
N LEU A 198 5.68 -3.25 -20.32
CA LEU A 198 6.10 -4.54 -19.78
C LEU A 198 4.96 -5.35 -19.17
N GLU A 199 3.71 -4.93 -19.36
CA GLU A 199 2.51 -5.64 -18.87
C GLU A 199 2.62 -6.00 -17.38
N MET A 200 2.81 -4.98 -16.54
CA MET A 200 2.73 -5.11 -15.09
C MET A 200 1.99 -3.93 -14.50
N ASP A 201 1.47 -4.11 -13.30
CA ASP A 201 0.84 -3.07 -12.50
C ASP A 201 1.80 -2.55 -11.44
N PHE A 202 1.62 -1.29 -11.05
CA PHE A 202 2.40 -0.69 -9.99
C PHE A 202 1.58 0.25 -9.13
N SER A 203 2.08 0.47 -7.92
CA SER A 203 1.57 1.48 -7.00
C SER A 203 2.75 2.19 -6.35
N PHE A 204 2.84 3.50 -6.54
CA PHE A 204 3.81 4.34 -5.84
C PHE A 204 3.09 5.21 -4.81
N GLN A 205 3.44 5.08 -3.54
CA GLN A 205 2.73 5.69 -2.43
C GLN A 205 3.70 6.24 -1.39
N LYS A 206 3.37 7.36 -0.75
CA LYS A 206 4.11 7.80 0.44
C LYS A 206 3.86 6.82 1.60
N ASP A 207 4.90 6.37 2.28
CA ASP A 207 4.78 5.47 3.45
C ASP A 207 4.37 6.26 4.69
N THR A 208 3.08 6.55 4.78
CA THR A 208 2.47 7.24 5.92
C THR A 208 1.55 6.30 6.69
N MET A 209 1.15 6.71 7.90
CA MET A 209 0.16 5.95 8.68
C MET A 209 -1.18 5.80 7.94
N TYR A 210 -1.57 6.77 7.11
CA TYR A 210 -2.79 6.69 6.30
C TYR A 210 -2.76 5.52 5.30
N ARG A 211 -1.60 5.22 4.70
CA ARG A 211 -1.43 4.05 3.81
C ARG A 211 -1.78 2.75 4.53
N ARG A 212 -1.35 2.62 5.79
CA ARG A 212 -1.48 1.40 6.60
C ARG A 212 -2.84 1.26 7.26
N MET A 213 -3.57 2.36 7.41
CA MET A 213 -4.83 2.43 8.15
C MET A 213 -5.99 2.83 7.26
N ARG A 214 -6.05 2.33 6.02
CA ARG A 214 -7.21 2.57 5.17
C ARG A 214 -8.44 1.86 5.74
N ARG A 215 -9.61 2.50 5.68
CA ARG A 215 -10.83 2.05 6.37
C ARG A 215 -12.08 2.02 5.50
N LEU A 216 -12.13 2.84 4.45
CA LEU A 216 -13.29 2.96 3.56
C LEU A 216 -12.83 2.71 2.12
N ILE A 217 -13.56 1.87 1.40
CA ILE A 217 -13.35 1.64 -0.02
C ILE A 217 -14.67 1.79 -0.79
N CYS A 218 -14.62 2.63 -1.83
CA CYS A 218 -15.72 2.88 -2.74
C CYS A 218 -15.38 2.27 -4.11
N PHE A 219 -16.33 1.55 -4.70
CA PHE A 219 -16.20 0.94 -6.02
C PHE A 219 -17.23 1.53 -6.98
N ASP A 220 -16.85 1.72 -8.25
CA ASP A 220 -17.85 1.64 -9.32
C ASP A 220 -18.37 0.19 -9.43
N MET A 221 -19.54 0.04 -10.03
CA MET A 221 -20.18 -1.26 -10.25
C MET A 221 -19.87 -1.80 -11.64
N ASP A 222 -20.44 -1.17 -12.66
CA ASP A 222 -20.28 -1.55 -14.07
C ASP A 222 -18.79 -1.48 -14.45
N SER A 223 -18.33 -2.46 -15.24
CA SER A 223 -16.93 -2.57 -15.69
C SER A 223 -15.85 -2.59 -14.57
N THR A 224 -16.24 -2.72 -13.31
CA THR A 224 -15.35 -2.75 -12.13
C THR A 224 -15.65 -3.94 -11.22
N LEU A 225 -16.79 -3.98 -10.55
CA LEU A 225 -17.23 -5.14 -9.75
C LEU A 225 -17.85 -6.24 -10.62
N ILE A 226 -18.42 -5.84 -11.76
CA ILE A 226 -18.97 -6.74 -12.78
C ILE A 226 -18.34 -6.42 -14.13
N GLU A 227 -18.25 -7.41 -15.00
CA GLU A 227 -17.54 -7.29 -16.29
C GLU A 227 -18.40 -6.69 -17.41
N THR A 228 -19.61 -6.25 -17.11
CA THR A 228 -20.59 -5.78 -18.09
C THR A 228 -21.21 -4.45 -17.71
N GLU A 229 -21.71 -3.73 -18.70
CA GLU A 229 -22.55 -2.55 -18.53
C GLU A 229 -24.01 -3.03 -18.40
N VAL A 230 -24.59 -2.88 -17.21
CA VAL A 230 -25.95 -3.40 -16.94
C VAL A 230 -26.99 -2.82 -17.90
N ILE A 231 -26.85 -1.56 -18.29
CA ILE A 231 -27.80 -0.92 -19.21
C ILE A 231 -27.80 -1.56 -20.60
N ASP A 232 -26.66 -2.06 -21.05
CA ASP A 232 -26.56 -2.75 -22.34
C ASP A 232 -27.21 -4.13 -22.27
N GLU A 233 -27.08 -4.83 -21.14
CA GLU A 233 -27.77 -6.11 -20.90
C GLU A 233 -29.29 -5.97 -20.83
N LEU A 234 -29.78 -4.88 -20.23
CA LEU A 234 -31.21 -4.53 -20.25
C LEU A 234 -31.67 -4.18 -21.67
N ALA A 235 -30.89 -3.38 -22.39
CA ALA A 235 -31.23 -2.95 -23.74
C ALA A 235 -31.30 -4.12 -24.74
N LYS A 236 -30.39 -5.10 -24.62
CA LYS A 236 -30.43 -6.34 -25.41
C LYS A 236 -31.72 -7.11 -25.18
N ARG A 237 -32.13 -7.30 -23.92
CA ARG A 237 -33.36 -8.03 -23.56
C ARG A 237 -34.63 -7.25 -23.92
N ALA A 238 -34.56 -5.92 -23.95
CA ALA A 238 -35.62 -5.04 -24.43
C ALA A 238 -35.69 -4.94 -25.99
N GLY A 239 -34.73 -5.50 -26.72
CA GLY A 239 -34.66 -5.42 -28.19
C GLY A 239 -34.20 -4.06 -28.74
N VAL A 240 -33.69 -3.18 -27.88
CA VAL A 240 -33.27 -1.79 -28.20
C VAL A 240 -31.76 -1.58 -28.11
N GLY A 241 -30.97 -2.66 -28.04
CA GLY A 241 -29.51 -2.60 -27.85
C GLY A 241 -28.77 -1.70 -28.84
N LYS A 242 -29.15 -1.73 -30.13
CA LYS A 242 -28.53 -0.86 -31.15
C LYS A 242 -28.74 0.62 -30.87
N GLN A 243 -29.95 1.00 -30.45
CA GLN A 243 -30.29 2.40 -30.16
C GLN A 243 -29.53 2.90 -28.92
N VAL A 244 -29.41 2.06 -27.89
CA VAL A 244 -28.62 2.37 -26.69
C VAL A 244 -27.14 2.54 -27.01
N GLN A 245 -26.59 1.71 -27.91
CA GLN A 245 -25.21 1.83 -28.37
C GLN A 245 -24.99 3.16 -29.12
N GLU A 246 -25.87 3.53 -30.04
CA GLU A 246 -25.78 4.80 -30.78
C GLU A 246 -25.76 6.02 -29.84
N ILE A 247 -26.60 6.01 -28.80
CA ILE A 247 -26.62 7.07 -27.77
C ILE A 247 -25.32 7.08 -26.95
N THR A 248 -24.80 5.90 -26.60
CA THR A 248 -23.54 5.77 -25.85
C THR A 248 -22.36 6.31 -26.66
N GLU A 249 -22.31 6.03 -27.96
CA GLU A 249 -21.27 6.55 -28.85
C GLU A 249 -21.36 8.08 -28.99
N ARG A 250 -22.56 8.66 -29.12
CA ARG A 250 -22.77 10.12 -29.11
C ARG A 250 -22.25 10.76 -27.83
N ALA A 251 -22.52 10.15 -26.68
CA ALA A 251 -22.03 10.62 -25.38
C ALA A 251 -20.50 10.53 -25.27
N MET A 252 -19.90 9.44 -25.76
CA MET A 252 -18.44 9.28 -25.78
C MET A 252 -17.74 10.28 -26.72
N ARG A 253 -18.41 10.71 -27.80
CA ARG A 253 -17.96 11.79 -28.68
C ARG A 253 -18.18 13.20 -28.10
N GLY A 254 -18.86 13.30 -26.95
CA GLY A 254 -19.17 14.56 -26.29
C GLY A 254 -20.29 15.36 -26.95
N GLU A 255 -21.10 14.73 -27.80
CA GLU A 255 -22.24 15.37 -28.45
C GLU A 255 -23.42 15.61 -27.49
N ILE A 256 -23.54 14.76 -26.47
CA ILE A 256 -24.54 14.84 -25.40
C ILE A 256 -23.85 14.61 -24.05
N ASP A 257 -24.39 15.22 -23.00
CA ASP A 257 -23.84 15.03 -21.65
C ASP A 257 -24.28 13.69 -21.04
N PHE A 258 -23.67 13.32 -19.90
CA PHE A 258 -23.98 12.06 -19.22
C PHE A 258 -25.45 11.95 -18.80
N ARG A 259 -26.07 13.04 -18.35
CA ARG A 259 -27.45 13.05 -17.84
C ARG A 259 -28.45 12.90 -18.99
N GLU A 260 -28.18 13.56 -20.11
CA GLU A 260 -28.95 13.44 -21.35
C GLU A 260 -28.83 12.03 -21.91
N SER A 261 -27.61 11.50 -22.05
CA SER A 261 -27.35 10.12 -22.47
C SER A 261 -28.04 9.11 -21.57
N PHE A 262 -28.00 9.30 -20.25
CA PHE A 262 -28.69 8.43 -19.29
C PHE A 262 -30.22 8.46 -19.50
N LYS A 263 -30.81 9.66 -19.61
CA LYS A 263 -32.25 9.83 -19.86
C LYS A 263 -32.70 9.15 -21.14
N GLU A 264 -32.01 9.39 -22.25
CA GLU A 264 -32.34 8.80 -23.54
C GLU A 264 -32.27 7.26 -23.49
N ARG A 265 -31.21 6.69 -22.89
CA ARG A 265 -31.05 5.24 -22.78
C ARG A 265 -32.10 4.59 -21.88
N VAL A 266 -32.43 5.20 -20.74
CA VAL A 266 -33.46 4.69 -19.82
C VAL A 266 -34.85 4.75 -20.46
N ALA A 267 -35.17 5.79 -21.24
CA ALA A 267 -36.44 5.90 -21.93
C ALA A 267 -36.73 4.73 -22.88
N LEU A 268 -35.69 4.18 -23.52
CA LEU A 268 -35.79 3.02 -24.41
C LEU A 268 -36.15 1.72 -23.70
N LEU A 269 -35.95 1.64 -22.38
CA LEU A 269 -36.24 0.44 -21.59
C LEU A 269 -37.73 0.34 -21.17
N LYS A 270 -38.57 1.30 -21.59
CA LYS A 270 -39.99 1.33 -21.25
C LYS A 270 -40.71 0.05 -21.67
N GLY A 271 -41.43 -0.54 -20.72
CA GLY A 271 -42.24 -1.74 -20.91
C GLY A 271 -41.50 -3.05 -20.63
N LEU A 272 -40.19 -3.01 -20.33
CA LEU A 272 -39.45 -4.18 -19.91
C LEU A 272 -39.96 -4.69 -18.55
N ASP A 273 -40.15 -6.00 -18.44
CA ASP A 273 -40.64 -6.66 -17.22
C ASP A 273 -39.54 -6.69 -16.15
N GLU A 274 -39.91 -6.46 -14.88
CA GLU A 274 -38.96 -6.49 -13.77
C GLU A 274 -38.29 -7.86 -13.58
N SER A 275 -38.96 -8.94 -14.00
CA SER A 275 -38.40 -10.31 -13.95
C SER A 275 -37.10 -10.42 -14.74
N VAL A 276 -36.93 -9.57 -15.76
CA VAL A 276 -35.71 -9.50 -16.57
C VAL A 276 -34.52 -9.00 -15.75
N MET A 277 -34.72 -8.04 -14.85
CA MET A 277 -33.64 -7.55 -13.99
C MET A 277 -33.17 -8.64 -13.03
N LYS A 278 -34.11 -9.46 -12.53
CA LYS A 278 -33.79 -10.61 -11.68
C LYS A 278 -32.91 -11.63 -12.40
N ASP A 279 -33.30 -12.01 -13.63
CA ASP A 279 -32.52 -12.93 -14.46
C ASP A 279 -31.09 -12.41 -14.71
N ILE A 280 -30.95 -11.12 -15.04
CA ILE A 280 -29.64 -10.49 -15.22
C ILE A 280 -28.83 -10.57 -13.92
N ALA A 281 -29.43 -10.20 -12.79
CA ALA A 281 -28.74 -10.14 -11.50
C ALA A 281 -28.18 -11.51 -11.08
N GLU A 282 -28.95 -12.58 -11.26
CA GLU A 282 -28.56 -13.95 -10.94
C GLU A 282 -27.37 -14.45 -11.80
N HIS A 283 -27.22 -13.92 -13.02
CA HIS A 283 -26.19 -14.31 -13.99
C HIS A 283 -25.11 -13.24 -14.23
N LEU A 284 -24.97 -12.25 -13.34
CA LEU A 284 -23.97 -11.20 -13.50
C LEU A 284 -22.55 -11.80 -13.55
N PRO A 285 -21.74 -11.49 -14.59
CA PRO A 285 -20.34 -11.87 -14.63
C PRO A 285 -19.57 -11.04 -13.61
N ILE A 286 -19.24 -11.64 -12.47
CA ILE A 286 -18.46 -11.00 -11.41
C ILE A 286 -16.99 -10.92 -11.84
N THR A 287 -16.39 -9.74 -11.72
CA THR A 287 -15.00 -9.50 -12.06
C THR A 287 -14.06 -10.43 -11.27
N GLU A 288 -13.03 -10.97 -11.94
CA GLU A 288 -11.99 -11.79 -11.31
C GLU A 288 -11.48 -11.14 -10.01
N GLY A 289 -11.46 -11.92 -8.93
CA GLY A 289 -10.92 -11.50 -7.64
C GLY A 289 -11.89 -10.77 -6.71
N VAL A 290 -13.07 -10.34 -7.16
CA VAL A 290 -14.05 -9.63 -6.30
C VAL A 290 -14.41 -10.44 -5.05
N GLU A 291 -14.66 -11.74 -5.18
CA GLU A 291 -15.06 -12.57 -4.02
C GLU A 291 -13.96 -12.61 -2.94
N ARG A 292 -12.70 -12.79 -3.36
CA ARG A 292 -11.53 -12.76 -2.47
C ARG A 292 -11.38 -11.38 -1.84
N LEU A 293 -11.46 -10.32 -2.64
CA LEU A 293 -11.33 -8.94 -2.18
C LEU A 293 -12.39 -8.61 -1.12
N MET A 294 -13.66 -8.88 -1.41
CA MET A 294 -14.77 -8.61 -0.49
C MET A 294 -14.62 -9.39 0.82
N TYR A 295 -14.27 -10.68 0.73
CA TYR A 295 -14.02 -11.50 1.90
C TYR A 295 -12.95 -10.89 2.82
N VAL A 296 -11.79 -10.53 2.25
CA VAL A 296 -10.69 -9.94 3.03
C VAL A 296 -11.10 -8.59 3.61
N LEU A 297 -11.67 -7.69 2.80
CA LEU A 297 -12.08 -6.36 3.25
C LEU A 297 -13.06 -6.42 4.43
N LYS A 298 -14.10 -7.28 4.35
CA LYS A 298 -15.05 -7.47 5.46
C LYS A 298 -14.37 -8.03 6.70
N ARG A 299 -13.49 -9.02 6.55
CA ARG A 299 -12.78 -9.63 7.67
C ARG A 299 -11.91 -8.63 8.44
N TYR A 300 -11.29 -7.67 7.75
CA TYR A 300 -10.45 -6.65 8.37
C TYR A 300 -11.19 -5.34 8.68
N GLY A 301 -12.53 -5.34 8.60
CA GLY A 301 -13.37 -4.24 9.07
C GLY A 301 -13.39 -3.01 8.18
N TYR A 302 -13.15 -3.18 6.87
CA TYR A 302 -13.38 -2.10 5.92
C TYR A 302 -14.87 -1.82 5.77
N LYS A 303 -15.20 -0.53 5.65
CA LYS A 303 -16.47 -0.08 5.11
C LYS A 303 -16.42 -0.12 3.60
N ILE A 304 -17.43 -0.71 3.00
CA ILE A 304 -17.50 -0.94 1.56
C ILE A 304 -18.71 -0.21 0.99
N ALA A 305 -18.51 0.55 -0.07
CA ALA A 305 -19.55 1.28 -0.77
C ALA A 305 -19.53 1.02 -2.27
N ILE A 306 -20.70 0.90 -2.89
CA ILE A 306 -20.89 1.00 -4.34
C ILE A 306 -21.38 2.41 -4.66
N LEU A 307 -20.65 3.14 -5.51
CA LEU A 307 -21.00 4.45 -6.02
C LEU A 307 -21.05 4.38 -7.55
N SER A 308 -22.24 4.19 -8.13
CA SER A 308 -22.36 3.84 -9.55
C SER A 308 -23.37 4.69 -10.32
N GLY A 309 -23.09 4.89 -11.61
CA GLY A 309 -24.06 5.41 -12.57
C GLY A 309 -25.03 4.35 -13.09
N GLY A 310 -24.84 3.08 -12.71
CA GLY A 310 -25.78 1.99 -12.98
C GLY A 310 -27.04 2.06 -12.10
N PHE A 311 -27.66 0.91 -11.84
CA PHE A 311 -28.96 0.86 -11.17
C PHE A 311 -28.95 0.23 -9.78
N THR A 312 -29.74 0.82 -8.88
CA THR A 312 -29.85 0.45 -7.46
C THR A 312 -30.26 -1.01 -7.25
N TYR A 313 -31.08 -1.57 -8.14
CA TYR A 313 -31.48 -2.98 -8.09
C TYR A 313 -30.26 -3.92 -8.07
N PHE A 314 -29.33 -3.75 -9.02
CA PHE A 314 -28.13 -4.59 -9.12
C PHE A 314 -27.12 -4.28 -8.01
N GLY A 315 -26.97 -3.01 -7.64
CA GLY A 315 -26.15 -2.63 -6.49
C GLY A 315 -26.61 -3.30 -5.20
N ASN A 316 -27.94 -3.36 -4.95
CA ASN A 316 -28.51 -4.04 -3.79
C ASN A 316 -28.35 -5.56 -3.86
N TYR A 317 -28.44 -6.15 -5.05
CA TYR A 317 -28.13 -7.57 -5.22
C TYR A 317 -26.68 -7.89 -4.83
N LEU A 318 -25.72 -7.10 -5.31
CA LEU A 318 -24.31 -7.23 -4.92
C LEU A 318 -24.10 -6.96 -3.42
N LYS A 319 -24.87 -6.03 -2.85
CA LYS A 319 -24.86 -5.72 -1.42
C LYS A 319 -25.23 -6.92 -0.56
N GLU A 320 -26.32 -7.60 -0.90
CA GLU A 320 -26.77 -8.81 -0.20
C GLU A 320 -25.76 -9.95 -0.38
N ARG A 321 -25.24 -10.14 -1.59
CA ARG A 321 -24.27 -11.20 -1.89
C ARG A 321 -22.94 -11.05 -1.15
N PHE A 322 -22.41 -9.83 -1.05
CA PHE A 322 -21.06 -9.57 -0.53
C PHE A 322 -21.02 -8.85 0.82
N GLY A 323 -22.19 -8.51 1.39
CA GLY A 323 -22.28 -7.79 2.66
C GLY A 323 -21.76 -6.35 2.58
N ILE A 324 -22.02 -5.66 1.47
CA ILE A 324 -21.60 -4.26 1.26
C ILE A 324 -22.40 -3.35 2.19
N ASP A 325 -21.78 -2.28 2.70
CA ASP A 325 -22.41 -1.41 3.69
C ASP A 325 -23.30 -0.34 3.02
N TYR A 326 -22.82 0.27 1.93
CA TYR A 326 -23.50 1.35 1.22
C TYR A 326 -23.68 1.07 -0.27
N VAL A 327 -24.82 1.48 -0.82
CA VAL A 327 -25.10 1.47 -2.26
C VAL A 327 -25.76 2.79 -2.62
N TYR A 328 -25.15 3.52 -3.55
CA TYR A 328 -25.72 4.69 -4.17
C TYR A 328 -25.61 4.55 -5.69
N ALA A 329 -26.76 4.41 -6.33
CA ALA A 329 -26.90 4.25 -7.77
C ALA A 329 -28.22 4.87 -8.25
N ASN A 330 -28.47 4.86 -9.56
CA ASN A 330 -29.71 5.40 -10.11
C ASN A 330 -30.88 4.46 -9.85
N ASN A 331 -32.07 4.98 -9.60
CA ASN A 331 -33.26 4.16 -9.35
C ASN A 331 -34.18 4.16 -10.57
N LEU A 332 -34.43 3.00 -11.18
CA LEU A 332 -35.40 2.87 -12.27
C LEU A 332 -36.82 2.90 -11.71
N GLU A 333 -37.72 3.65 -12.34
CA GLU A 333 -39.12 3.68 -11.94
C GLU A 333 -39.84 2.44 -12.49
N ILE A 334 -40.49 1.70 -11.58
CA ILE A 334 -41.24 0.48 -11.86
C ILE A 334 -42.69 0.70 -11.45
N VAL A 335 -43.62 0.42 -12.36
CA VAL A 335 -45.06 0.46 -12.11
C VAL A 335 -45.68 -0.81 -12.69
N ASP A 336 -46.52 -1.49 -11.92
CA ASP A 336 -47.18 -2.75 -12.30
C ASP A 336 -46.19 -3.82 -12.83
N GLY A 337 -45.02 -3.93 -12.17
CA GLY A 337 -43.97 -4.89 -12.52
C GLY A 337 -43.21 -4.56 -13.81
N LYS A 338 -43.34 -3.34 -14.36
CA LYS A 338 -42.68 -2.93 -15.61
C LYS A 338 -41.94 -1.61 -15.47
N LEU A 339 -40.81 -1.51 -16.18
CA LEU A 339 -40.05 -0.27 -16.30
C LEU A 339 -40.87 0.79 -17.04
N THR A 340 -40.97 2.00 -16.48
CA THR A 340 -41.72 3.09 -17.12
C THR A 340 -40.90 3.84 -18.18
N GLY A 341 -39.59 3.58 -18.24
CA GLY A 341 -38.62 4.37 -19.00
C GLY A 341 -38.22 5.68 -18.29
N ARG A 342 -38.51 5.82 -17.00
CA ARG A 342 -38.10 6.95 -16.15
C ARG A 342 -37.26 6.46 -14.98
N TYR A 343 -36.71 7.41 -14.23
CA TYR A 343 -35.90 7.16 -13.04
C TYR A 343 -36.39 8.05 -11.88
N VAL A 344 -36.08 7.64 -10.65
CA VAL A 344 -36.47 8.33 -9.42
C VAL A 344 -35.24 8.93 -8.75
N GLY A 345 -35.36 10.18 -8.30
CA GLY A 345 -34.30 10.88 -7.57
C GLY A 345 -33.23 11.51 -8.47
N ASP A 346 -32.10 11.83 -7.84
CA ASP A 346 -30.97 12.47 -8.53
C ASP A 346 -30.11 11.45 -9.29
N ILE A 347 -29.57 11.88 -10.43
CA ILE A 347 -28.64 11.07 -11.21
C ILE A 347 -27.28 11.03 -10.51
N VAL A 348 -26.76 9.83 -10.29
CA VAL A 348 -25.41 9.58 -9.78
C VAL A 348 -24.42 9.72 -10.94
N ASP A 349 -23.93 10.94 -11.14
CA ASP A 349 -22.84 11.25 -12.07
C ASP A 349 -21.47 11.26 -11.36
N GLY A 350 -20.39 11.52 -12.11
CA GLY A 350 -19.03 11.49 -11.57
C GLY A 350 -18.77 12.48 -10.44
N LYS A 351 -19.39 13.67 -10.49
CA LYS A 351 -19.30 14.66 -9.41
C LYS A 351 -20.03 14.12 -8.17
N ARG A 352 -21.21 13.54 -8.37
CA ARG A 352 -21.99 12.95 -7.28
C ARG A 352 -21.26 11.79 -6.60
N LYS A 353 -20.53 10.95 -7.35
CA LYS A 353 -19.68 9.89 -6.77
C LYS A 353 -18.62 10.45 -5.82
N ALA A 354 -17.95 11.54 -6.19
CA ALA A 354 -16.96 12.19 -5.33
C ALA A 354 -17.58 12.77 -4.05
N GLU A 355 -18.74 13.44 -4.18
CA GLU A 355 -19.49 13.97 -3.04
C GLU A 355 -19.94 12.86 -2.09
N LEU A 356 -20.42 11.74 -2.62
CA LEU A 356 -20.86 10.59 -1.83
C LEU A 356 -19.70 9.93 -1.10
N LEU A 357 -18.53 9.80 -1.73
CA LEU A 357 -17.33 9.29 -1.05
C LEU A 357 -16.98 10.17 0.16
N GLN A 358 -16.98 11.50 -0.01
CA GLN A 358 -16.70 12.43 1.08
C GLN A 358 -17.76 12.36 2.19
N LEU A 359 -19.04 12.24 1.82
CA LEU A 359 -20.14 12.10 2.76
C LEU A 359 -20.00 10.82 3.60
N ILE A 360 -19.73 9.67 2.97
CA ILE A 360 -19.55 8.40 3.68
C ILE A 360 -18.32 8.48 4.59
N ALA A 361 -17.23 9.08 4.12
CA ALA A 361 -16.03 9.29 4.93
C ALA A 361 -16.34 10.11 6.20
N GLN A 362 -17.14 11.19 6.07
CA GLN A 362 -17.60 11.97 7.22
C GLN A 362 -18.49 11.17 8.17
N VAL A 363 -19.47 10.45 7.66
CA VAL A 363 -20.40 9.63 8.46
C VAL A 363 -19.66 8.53 9.24
N GLU A 364 -18.65 7.92 8.62
CA GLU A 364 -17.84 6.86 9.23
C GLU A 364 -16.67 7.41 10.07
N ASN A 365 -16.50 8.73 10.17
CA ASN A 365 -15.37 9.40 10.83
C ASN A 365 -14.01 8.90 10.32
N VAL A 366 -13.88 8.76 9.01
CA VAL A 366 -12.67 8.32 8.30
C VAL A 366 -12.06 9.53 7.59
N ASP A 367 -10.77 9.79 7.81
CA ASP A 367 -10.06 10.83 7.07
C ASP A 367 -10.04 10.49 5.57
N ILE A 368 -10.18 11.48 4.70
CA ILE A 368 -10.18 11.27 3.26
C ILE A 368 -8.92 10.54 2.77
N ALA A 369 -7.76 10.76 3.42
CA ALA A 369 -6.50 10.09 3.12
C ALA A 369 -6.52 8.57 3.41
N GLN A 370 -7.49 8.10 4.22
CA GLN A 370 -7.72 6.68 4.53
C GLN A 370 -8.75 6.02 3.59
N THR A 371 -9.30 6.77 2.64
CA THR A 371 -10.28 6.24 1.68
C THR A 371 -9.61 5.68 0.43
N ILE A 372 -10.29 4.73 -0.20
CA ILE A 372 -9.91 4.11 -1.46
C ILE A 372 -11.06 4.29 -2.43
N ALA A 373 -10.75 4.61 -3.68
CA ALA A 373 -11.73 4.61 -4.76
C ALA A 373 -11.21 3.74 -5.90
N VAL A 374 -12.07 2.91 -6.45
CA VAL A 374 -11.75 2.02 -7.57
C VAL A 374 -12.80 2.18 -8.66
N GLY A 375 -12.38 2.39 -9.90
CA GLY A 375 -13.26 2.56 -11.06
C GLY A 375 -12.49 2.46 -12.37
N ASP A 376 -13.18 2.29 -13.50
CA ASP A 376 -12.58 2.07 -14.82
C ASP A 376 -12.67 3.30 -15.74
N GLY A 377 -13.64 4.18 -15.45
CA GLY A 377 -14.14 5.15 -16.42
C GLY A 377 -13.74 6.60 -16.13
N ALA A 378 -13.99 7.47 -17.11
CA ALA A 378 -13.76 8.91 -16.97
C ALA A 378 -14.75 9.57 -15.99
N ASN A 379 -15.93 8.95 -15.82
CA ASN A 379 -16.91 9.27 -14.80
C ASN A 379 -16.36 9.09 -13.37
N ASP A 380 -15.37 8.22 -13.16
CA ASP A 380 -14.81 7.97 -11.83
C ASP A 380 -13.66 8.91 -11.47
N LEU A 381 -13.05 9.59 -12.44
CA LEU A 381 -11.90 10.47 -12.21
C LEU A 381 -12.10 11.47 -11.05
N PRO A 382 -13.27 12.12 -10.88
CA PRO A 382 -13.50 12.98 -9.71
C PRO A 382 -13.41 12.22 -8.38
N MET A 383 -14.01 11.03 -8.30
CA MET A 383 -13.98 10.17 -7.10
C MET A 383 -12.56 9.64 -6.83
N LEU A 384 -11.88 9.15 -7.88
CA LEU A 384 -10.49 8.67 -7.80
C LEU A 384 -9.52 9.77 -7.36
N SER A 385 -9.73 11.01 -7.80
CA SER A 385 -8.85 12.14 -7.48
C SER A 385 -8.98 12.62 -6.04
N VAL A 386 -10.17 12.49 -5.46
CA VAL A 386 -10.45 12.91 -4.08
C VAL A 386 -10.02 11.86 -3.06
N ALA A 387 -10.06 10.57 -3.41
CA ALA A 387 -9.68 9.50 -2.51
C ALA A 387 -8.20 9.54 -2.12
N GLY A 388 -7.89 9.08 -0.90
CA GLY A 388 -6.50 8.89 -0.46
C GLY A 388 -5.72 7.87 -1.32
N LEU A 389 -6.44 6.93 -1.93
CA LEU A 389 -5.94 6.00 -2.94
C LEU A 389 -6.96 5.83 -4.06
N GLY A 390 -6.78 6.54 -5.17
CA GLY A 390 -7.53 6.30 -6.40
C GLY A 390 -6.86 5.25 -7.29
N ILE A 391 -7.59 4.19 -7.64
CA ILE A 391 -7.12 3.07 -8.47
C ILE A 391 -7.99 3.00 -9.73
N ALA A 392 -7.37 3.17 -10.89
CA ALA A 392 -8.00 2.90 -12.17
C ALA A 392 -7.92 1.40 -12.49
N PHE A 393 -9.06 0.72 -12.57
CA PHE A 393 -9.12 -0.72 -12.85
C PHE A 393 -9.48 -0.95 -14.32
N HIS A 394 -8.66 -1.71 -15.05
CA HIS A 394 -8.86 -2.04 -16.47
C HIS A 394 -9.21 -0.84 -17.35
N ALA A 395 -8.70 0.33 -16.97
CA ALA A 395 -9.25 1.60 -17.40
C ALA A 395 -8.86 1.99 -18.83
N LYS A 396 -9.73 2.77 -19.48
CA LYS A 396 -9.47 3.32 -20.82
C LYS A 396 -8.22 4.24 -20.81
N PRO A 397 -7.50 4.42 -21.93
CA PRO A 397 -6.25 5.20 -21.97
C PRO A 397 -6.34 6.61 -21.36
N LYS A 398 -7.46 7.31 -21.58
CA LYS A 398 -7.70 8.65 -21.01
C LYS A 398 -7.76 8.63 -19.48
N VAL A 399 -8.30 7.58 -18.89
CA VAL A 399 -8.41 7.41 -17.43
C VAL A 399 -7.03 7.05 -16.86
N LYS A 400 -6.31 6.13 -17.52
CA LYS A 400 -4.92 5.77 -17.17
C LYS A 400 -3.99 6.98 -17.08
N ALA A 401 -4.12 7.93 -18.00
CA ALA A 401 -3.28 9.13 -18.03
C ALA A 401 -3.55 10.09 -16.85
N ASN A 402 -4.72 10.02 -16.22
CA ASN A 402 -5.14 10.94 -15.15
C ASN A 402 -5.19 10.27 -13.77
N ALA A 403 -5.29 8.94 -13.72
CA ALA A 403 -5.28 8.19 -12.47
C ALA A 403 -3.85 8.02 -11.97
N LYS A 404 -3.62 8.25 -10.68
CA LYS A 404 -2.30 8.08 -10.06
C LYS A 404 -1.84 6.63 -10.04
N GLN A 405 -2.75 5.66 -10.12
CA GLN A 405 -2.43 4.24 -10.04
C GLN A 405 -3.42 3.44 -10.89
N SER A 406 -2.97 2.31 -11.41
CA SER A 406 -3.83 1.43 -12.20
C SER A 406 -3.53 -0.05 -11.99
N ILE A 407 -4.56 -0.87 -12.12
CA ILE A 407 -4.47 -2.34 -12.19
C ILE A 407 -5.08 -2.78 -13.52
N ASN A 408 -4.33 -3.52 -14.33
CA ASN A 408 -4.67 -3.89 -15.70
C ASN A 408 -4.40 -5.36 -16.04
N THR A 409 -3.56 -6.04 -15.25
CA THR A 409 -3.02 -7.36 -15.63
C THR A 409 -3.56 -8.50 -14.78
N ILE A 410 -4.21 -8.16 -13.68
CA ILE A 410 -4.71 -9.10 -12.68
C ILE A 410 -6.13 -8.72 -12.22
N GLY A 411 -6.79 -9.62 -11.50
CA GLY A 411 -8.10 -9.37 -10.90
C GLY A 411 -8.13 -8.21 -9.90
N LEU A 412 -9.34 -7.81 -9.55
CA LEU A 412 -9.63 -6.68 -8.66
C LEU A 412 -9.02 -6.86 -7.26
N ASP A 413 -8.80 -8.10 -6.84
CA ASP A 413 -8.11 -8.45 -5.60
C ASP A 413 -6.63 -8.02 -5.56
N GLY A 414 -6.09 -7.57 -6.70
CA GLY A 414 -4.84 -6.82 -6.77
C GLY A 414 -4.77 -5.62 -5.84
N VAL A 415 -5.93 -4.98 -5.59
CA VAL A 415 -6.07 -3.87 -4.66
C VAL A 415 -5.47 -4.23 -3.29
N LEU A 416 -5.64 -5.46 -2.81
CA LEU A 416 -5.10 -5.90 -1.52
C LEU A 416 -3.58 -5.67 -1.41
N TYR A 417 -2.82 -5.89 -2.48
CA TYR A 417 -1.36 -5.67 -2.44
C TYR A 417 -0.99 -4.20 -2.47
N PHE A 418 -1.79 -3.33 -3.11
CA PHE A 418 -1.61 -1.88 -3.02
C PHE A 418 -1.92 -1.36 -1.61
N LEU A 419 -2.76 -2.07 -0.86
CA LEU A 419 -3.00 -1.82 0.57
C LEU A 419 -1.91 -2.41 1.48
N GLY A 420 -0.95 -3.16 0.93
CA GLY A 420 0.15 -3.78 1.68
C GLY A 420 -0.22 -5.11 2.35
N PHE A 421 -1.35 -5.73 1.97
CA PHE A 421 -1.65 -7.09 2.42
C PHE A 421 -0.61 -8.07 1.87
N LYS A 422 -0.30 -9.06 2.70
CA LYS A 422 0.60 -10.16 2.38
C LYS A 422 -0.18 -11.47 2.51
N ASP A 423 0.01 -12.39 1.57
CA ASP A 423 -0.69 -13.69 1.57
C ASP A 423 -0.48 -14.46 2.89
N SER A 424 0.70 -14.33 3.51
CA SER A 424 0.99 -14.95 4.80
C SER A 424 0.15 -14.42 5.98
N TYR A 425 -0.56 -13.30 5.81
CA TYR A 425 -1.48 -12.76 6.81
C TYR A 425 -2.92 -13.22 6.59
N LEU A 426 -3.21 -13.76 5.41
CA LEU A 426 -4.53 -14.22 5.02
C LEU A 426 -4.69 -15.69 5.39
N ASP A 427 -5.92 -16.09 5.71
CA ASP A 427 -6.26 -17.50 5.88
C ASP A 427 -6.38 -18.23 4.53
N GLU A 428 -6.66 -19.53 4.54
CA GLU A 428 -6.75 -20.34 3.32
C GLU A 428 -7.75 -19.77 2.31
N ARG A 429 -8.90 -19.27 2.78
CA ARG A 429 -9.93 -18.65 1.93
C ARG A 429 -9.50 -17.30 1.37
N GLY A 430 -8.69 -16.54 2.10
CA GLY A 430 -8.05 -15.33 1.59
C GLY A 430 -6.89 -15.61 0.63
N ASN A 431 -6.37 -16.84 0.59
CA ASN A 431 -5.26 -17.24 -0.27
C ASN A 431 -5.69 -17.98 -1.54
N SER A 432 -6.88 -18.59 -1.56
CA SER A 432 -7.57 -19.03 -2.78
C SER A 432 -7.93 -17.81 -3.64
#